data_AF-A0A7X8G8S7-F1
#
_entry.id   AF-A0A7X8G8S7-F1
#
_cell.length_a   1.000
_cell.length_b   1.000
_cell.length_c   1.000
_cell.angle_alpha   90.00
_cell.angle_beta   90.00
_cell.angle_gamma   90.00
#
_symmetry.space_group_name_H-M   'P 1'
#
loop_
_entity.id
_entity.type
_entity.pdbx_description
1 polymer ?
#
loop_
_entity_poly.entity_id
_entity_poly.type
_entity_poly.pdbx_seq_one_letter_code
_entity_poly.pdbx_strand_id
1 'polypeptide(L)'
;KIPIEDIDDKTLDRLMGDQALFSKAVRGRYPVLMVYKMTEKNEFKYAKPHDYYYASWEALNRGEEGSAEGSGGQKLAISTFMMMMLVNYKKRTIGSNNPWTVLLMDNPFGQASAKHILDPIFEIASSLNFQLIAFAPPEIVKIEISKRFPIFWELRIESIESNYSSVVTSRLIHGGRKILTEDYE
;
A
#
# COMPACT_ATOMS: atom_id res chain seq x y z
N LYS A 1 51.78 -9.52 -1.53
CA LYS A 1 50.72 -10.38 -2.10
C LYS A 1 50.56 -11.55 -1.14
N ILE A 2 49.43 -11.65 -0.47
CA ILE A 2 49.13 -12.78 0.42
C ILE A 2 48.68 -13.93 -0.51
N PRO A 3 49.22 -15.16 -0.37
CA PRO A 3 48.72 -16.33 -1.07
C PRO A 3 47.22 -16.52 -0.79
N ILE A 4 46.43 -16.95 -1.77
CA ILE A 4 44.98 -17.18 -1.59
C ILE A 4 44.71 -18.18 -0.45
N GLU A 5 45.64 -19.10 -0.23
CA GLU A 5 45.60 -20.15 0.78
C GLU A 5 45.73 -19.61 2.22
N ASP A 6 46.32 -18.42 2.39
CA ASP A 6 46.56 -17.78 3.70
C ASP A 6 45.50 -16.70 4.02
N ILE A 7 44.47 -16.57 3.18
CA ILE A 7 43.39 -15.61 3.40
C ILE A 7 42.38 -16.23 4.38
N ASP A 8 42.13 -15.54 5.48
CA ASP A 8 41.12 -15.97 6.45
C ASP A 8 39.71 -15.96 5.83
N ASP A 9 38.85 -16.88 6.27
CA ASP A 9 37.48 -17.03 5.73
C ASP A 9 36.64 -15.76 5.83
N LYS A 10 36.85 -14.91 6.85
CA LYS A 10 36.11 -13.63 6.97
C LYS A 10 36.57 -12.63 5.92
N THR A 11 37.85 -12.60 5.62
CA THR A 11 38.43 -11.77 4.55
C THR A 11 38.00 -12.30 3.19
N LEU A 12 37.93 -13.62 3.01
CA LEU A 12 37.43 -14.23 1.79
C LEU A 12 35.95 -13.91 1.57
N ASP A 13 35.09 -14.07 2.58
CA ASP A 13 33.66 -13.72 2.51
C ASP A 13 33.44 -12.22 2.26
N ARG A 14 34.25 -11.35 2.86
CA ARG A 14 34.20 -9.91 2.56
C ARG A 14 34.55 -9.58 1.11
N LEU A 15 35.46 -10.33 0.49
CA LEU A 15 35.95 -10.06 -0.87
C LEU A 15 35.11 -10.78 -1.95
N MET A 16 34.62 -11.98 -1.64
CA MET A 16 34.01 -12.92 -2.58
C MET A 16 32.65 -13.45 -2.11
N GLY A 17 32.07 -12.94 -1.04
CA GLY A 17 30.71 -13.30 -0.63
C GLY A 17 29.68 -12.88 -1.67
N ASP A 18 28.52 -13.50 -1.63
CA ASP A 18 27.44 -13.32 -2.61
C ASP A 18 27.08 -11.84 -2.83
N GLN A 19 27.04 -11.05 -1.74
CA GLN A 19 26.76 -9.62 -1.81
C GLN A 19 27.87 -8.82 -2.51
N ALA A 20 29.14 -9.17 -2.28
CA ALA A 20 30.29 -8.50 -2.89
C ALA A 20 30.36 -8.81 -4.39
N LEU A 21 30.17 -10.08 -4.76
CA LEU A 21 30.04 -10.54 -6.14
C LEU A 21 28.88 -9.86 -6.86
N PHE A 22 27.69 -9.85 -6.25
CA PHE A 22 26.51 -9.22 -6.82
C PHE A 22 26.73 -7.72 -7.03
N SER A 23 27.24 -7.01 -6.01
CA SER A 23 27.55 -5.57 -6.09
C SER A 23 28.54 -5.26 -7.21
N LYS A 24 29.58 -6.08 -7.39
CA LYS A 24 30.54 -5.94 -8.49
C LYS A 24 29.91 -6.22 -9.85
N ALA A 25 29.06 -7.25 -9.97
CA ALA A 25 28.37 -7.59 -11.21
C ALA A 25 27.44 -6.46 -11.67
N VAL A 26 26.72 -5.83 -10.74
CA VAL A 26 25.87 -4.67 -11.03
C VAL A 26 26.64 -3.35 -11.07
N ARG A 27 27.98 -3.38 -10.98
CA ARG A 27 28.88 -2.20 -10.96
C ARG A 27 28.49 -1.15 -9.92
N GLY A 28 28.01 -1.61 -8.76
CA GLY A 28 27.50 -0.76 -7.69
C GLY A 28 26.18 -0.03 -8.02
N ARG A 29 25.54 -0.35 -9.15
CA ARG A 29 24.22 0.18 -9.51
C ARG A 29 23.15 -0.76 -9.00
N TYR A 30 22.44 -0.34 -7.97
CA TYR A 30 21.29 -1.10 -7.48
C TYR A 30 20.11 -1.00 -8.46
N PRO A 31 19.26 -2.04 -8.54
CA PRO A 31 18.06 -1.99 -9.35
C PRO A 31 17.15 -0.85 -8.88
N VAL A 32 16.63 -0.07 -9.83
CA VAL A 32 15.68 1.00 -9.57
C VAL A 32 14.27 0.43 -9.63
N LEU A 33 13.52 0.58 -8.54
CA LEU A 33 12.11 0.21 -8.50
C LEU A 33 11.30 1.25 -9.26
N MET A 34 10.69 0.84 -10.37
CA MET A 34 9.74 1.66 -11.12
C MET A 34 8.32 1.40 -10.63
N VAL A 35 7.55 2.46 -10.42
CA VAL A 35 6.21 2.41 -9.86
C VAL A 35 5.25 3.19 -10.76
N TYR A 36 4.04 2.66 -10.91
CA TYR A 36 2.98 3.28 -11.68
C TYR A 36 2.57 4.63 -11.07
N LYS A 37 2.56 5.69 -11.89
CA LYS A 37 2.10 7.04 -11.55
C LYS A 37 0.57 7.06 -11.62
N MET A 38 -0.09 7.28 -10.49
CA MET A 38 -1.55 7.35 -10.47
C MET A 38 -2.05 8.65 -11.07
N THR A 39 -2.84 8.51 -12.12
CA THR A 39 -3.40 9.55 -12.96
C THR A 39 -4.92 9.49 -12.91
N GLU A 40 -5.60 10.62 -13.13
CA GLU A 40 -7.07 10.69 -13.05
C GLU A 40 -7.79 9.78 -14.05
N LYS A 41 -7.16 9.52 -15.19
CA LYS A 41 -7.68 8.67 -16.26
C LYS A 41 -7.58 7.17 -15.93
N ASN A 42 -6.91 6.79 -14.85
CA ASN A 42 -6.74 5.42 -14.38
C ASN A 42 -6.29 4.44 -15.48
N GLU A 43 -5.27 4.83 -16.23
CA GLU A 43 -4.68 4.09 -17.35
C GLU A 43 -4.21 2.69 -16.92
N PHE A 44 -3.90 2.50 -15.64
CA PHE A 44 -3.58 1.21 -15.01
C PHE A 44 -4.55 0.10 -15.42
N LYS A 45 -5.83 0.43 -15.57
CA LYS A 45 -6.90 -0.55 -15.81
C LYS A 45 -7.10 -0.90 -17.28
N TYR A 46 -6.88 0.04 -18.18
CA TYR A 46 -7.34 -0.07 -19.57
C TYR A 46 -6.23 0.14 -20.61
N ALA A 47 -5.15 0.84 -20.25
CA ALA A 47 -4.09 1.14 -21.18
C ALA A 47 -3.07 0.01 -21.23
N LYS A 48 -2.43 -0.15 -22.39
CA LYS A 48 -1.22 -0.97 -22.47
C LYS A 48 -0.12 -0.34 -21.61
N PRO A 49 0.74 -1.13 -20.97
CA PRO A 49 1.89 -0.61 -20.22
C PRO A 49 2.80 0.18 -21.16
N HIS A 50 3.18 1.38 -20.72
CA HIS A 50 4.18 2.23 -21.40
C HIS A 50 5.07 2.89 -20.35
N ASP A 51 6.34 3.09 -20.68
CA ASP A 51 7.36 3.58 -19.74
C ASP A 51 7.01 4.91 -19.08
N TYR A 52 6.33 5.81 -19.79
CA TYR A 52 5.95 7.13 -19.28
C TYR A 52 4.88 7.07 -18.17
N TYR A 53 4.17 5.95 -18.02
CA TYR A 53 3.26 5.73 -16.89
C TYR A 53 4.00 5.41 -15.59
N TYR A 54 5.32 5.21 -15.61
CA TYR A 54 6.10 4.83 -14.45
C TYR A 54 7.09 5.94 -14.04
N ALA A 55 7.42 6.00 -12.76
CA ALA A 55 8.53 6.77 -12.20
C ALA A 55 9.33 5.90 -11.25
N SER A 56 10.56 6.32 -10.96
CA SER A 56 11.31 5.69 -9.89
C SER A 56 10.60 5.91 -8.54
N TRP A 57 10.64 4.89 -7.67
CA TRP A 57 10.15 4.98 -6.30
C TRP A 57 10.80 6.16 -5.56
N GLU A 58 12.08 6.42 -5.83
CA GLU A 58 12.81 7.54 -5.26
C GLU A 58 12.23 8.90 -5.71
N ALA A 59 11.97 9.07 -7.01
CA ALA A 59 11.36 10.29 -7.55
C ALA A 59 10.01 10.59 -6.90
N LEU A 60 9.17 9.57 -6.71
CA LEU A 60 7.83 9.74 -6.15
C LEU A 60 7.86 10.09 -4.67
N ASN A 61 8.87 9.61 -3.92
CA ASN A 61 8.97 9.86 -2.48
C ASN A 61 9.78 11.11 -2.13
N ARG A 62 10.85 11.40 -2.86
CA ARG A 62 11.79 12.50 -2.56
C ARG A 62 11.66 13.69 -3.49
N GLY A 63 10.95 13.56 -4.61
CA GLY A 63 11.02 14.50 -5.73
C GLY A 63 12.31 14.31 -6.52
N GLU A 64 12.23 14.30 -7.84
CA GLU A 64 13.42 14.43 -8.71
C GLU A 64 13.73 15.92 -8.92
N GLU A 65 14.99 16.25 -9.25
CA GLU A 65 15.36 17.60 -9.69
C GLU A 65 14.51 18.00 -10.92
N GLY A 66 13.45 18.78 -10.69
CA GLY A 66 12.54 19.28 -11.73
C GLY A 66 11.14 18.62 -11.79
N SER A 67 10.82 17.66 -10.92
CA SER A 67 9.47 17.08 -10.84
C SER A 67 8.83 17.35 -9.48
N ALA A 68 7.57 17.81 -9.47
CA ALA A 68 6.83 18.01 -8.22
C ALA A 68 6.73 16.69 -7.44
N GLU A 69 6.98 16.77 -6.14
CA GLU A 69 6.75 15.68 -5.19
C GLU A 69 5.33 15.11 -5.39
N GLY A 70 5.21 13.78 -5.49
CA GLY A 70 3.91 13.14 -5.66
C GLY A 70 2.97 13.53 -4.52
N SER A 71 1.68 13.70 -4.82
CA SER A 71 0.71 14.10 -3.78
C SER A 71 0.72 13.11 -2.62
N GLY A 72 0.43 13.56 -1.39
CA GLY A 72 0.41 12.68 -0.21
C GLY A 72 -0.46 11.42 -0.42
N GLY A 73 -1.54 11.55 -1.18
CA GLY A 73 -2.39 10.42 -1.56
C GLY A 73 -1.74 9.43 -2.53
N GLN A 74 -0.98 9.90 -3.51
CA GLN A 74 -0.21 9.03 -4.41
C GLN A 74 0.85 8.22 -3.64
N LYS A 75 1.61 8.88 -2.77
CA LYS A 75 2.63 8.21 -1.93
C LYS A 75 2.05 7.08 -1.09
N LEU A 76 0.88 7.31 -0.49
CA LEU A 76 0.19 6.32 0.33
C LEU A 76 -0.22 5.10 -0.48
N ALA A 77 -0.78 5.32 -1.67
CA ALA A 77 -1.25 4.23 -2.51
C ALA A 77 -0.10 3.40 -3.11
N ILE A 78 0.97 4.07 -3.53
CA ILE A 78 2.23 3.45 -3.96
C ILE A 78 2.83 2.59 -2.84
N SER A 79 2.86 3.12 -1.61
CA SER A 79 3.36 2.39 -0.43
C SER A 79 2.48 1.17 -0.10
N THR A 80 1.17 1.33 -0.20
CA THR A 80 0.20 0.26 0.04
C THR A 80 0.37 -0.87 -0.97
N PHE A 81 0.59 -0.54 -2.25
CA PHE A 81 0.89 -1.54 -3.29
C PHE A 81 2.15 -2.33 -3.02
N MET A 82 3.24 -1.63 -2.69
CA MET A 82 4.50 -2.29 -2.35
C MET A 82 4.32 -3.23 -1.17
N MET A 83 3.57 -2.81 -0.14
CA MET A 83 3.26 -3.65 1.01
C MET A 83 2.49 -4.90 0.58
N MET A 84 1.43 -4.77 -0.21
CA MET A 84 0.67 -5.91 -0.72
C MET A 84 1.55 -6.88 -1.53
N MET A 85 2.41 -6.37 -2.41
CA MET A 85 3.34 -7.19 -3.19
C MET A 85 4.32 -7.96 -2.31
N LEU A 86 4.96 -7.29 -1.35
CA LEU A 86 5.93 -7.91 -0.44
C LEU A 86 5.27 -8.97 0.45
N VAL A 87 4.08 -8.69 1.00
CA VAL A 87 3.35 -9.66 1.82
C VAL A 87 2.90 -10.85 0.98
N ASN A 88 2.43 -10.62 -0.27
CA ASN A 88 2.07 -11.70 -1.18
C ASN A 88 3.27 -12.59 -1.52
N TYR A 89 4.42 -11.97 -1.80
CA TYR A 89 5.67 -12.70 -2.06
C TYR A 89 6.07 -13.57 -0.86
N LYS A 90 6.16 -12.97 0.34
CA LYS A 90 6.52 -13.68 1.57
C LYS A 90 5.58 -14.86 1.83
N LYS A 91 4.28 -14.67 1.62
CA LYS A 91 3.26 -15.72 1.77
C LYS A 91 3.51 -16.90 0.83
N ARG A 92 3.87 -16.65 -0.43
CA ARG A 92 4.22 -17.70 -1.41
C ARG A 92 5.49 -18.44 -1.00
N THR A 93 6.50 -17.73 -0.50
CA THR A 93 7.77 -18.35 -0.07
C THR A 93 7.62 -19.23 1.17
N ILE A 94 6.79 -18.85 2.13
CA ILE A 94 6.57 -19.60 3.38
C ILE A 94 5.63 -20.81 3.18
N GLY A 95 4.99 -20.93 2.01
CA GLY A 95 4.11 -22.07 1.69
C GLY A 95 2.76 -22.02 2.40
N SER A 96 2.23 -20.83 2.69
CA SER A 96 0.90 -20.71 3.30
C SER A 96 -0.19 -21.11 2.31
N ASN A 97 -1.02 -22.09 2.68
CA ASN A 97 -2.14 -22.57 1.86
C ASN A 97 -3.38 -21.66 1.88
N ASN A 98 -3.45 -20.65 2.76
CA ASN A 98 -4.60 -19.75 2.79
C ASN A 98 -4.53 -18.81 1.58
N PRO A 99 -5.53 -18.78 0.67
CA PRO A 99 -5.48 -17.88 -0.48
C PRO A 99 -5.62 -16.40 -0.09
N TRP A 100 -6.19 -16.08 1.07
CA TRP A 100 -6.45 -14.71 1.52
C TRP A 100 -5.35 -14.15 2.43
N THR A 101 -5.16 -12.83 2.38
CA THR A 101 -4.24 -12.10 3.25
C THR A 101 -4.97 -10.89 3.84
N VAL A 102 -4.91 -10.71 5.16
CA VAL A 102 -5.50 -9.54 5.80
C VAL A 102 -4.48 -8.40 5.85
N LEU A 103 -4.85 -7.21 5.41
CA LEU A 103 -4.07 -5.99 5.56
C LEU A 103 -4.83 -5.02 6.46
N LEU A 104 -4.24 -4.74 7.63
CA LEU A 104 -4.73 -3.73 8.57
C LEU A 104 -4.11 -2.38 8.22
N MET A 105 -4.92 -1.33 8.19
CA MET A 105 -4.48 0.01 7.86
C MET A 105 -5.06 1.02 8.85
N ASP A 106 -4.22 1.88 9.41
CA ASP A 106 -4.65 2.99 10.26
C ASP A 106 -4.64 4.29 9.46
N ASN A 107 -5.80 4.94 9.39
CA ASN A 107 -6.06 6.19 8.68
C ASN A 107 -5.60 6.22 7.20
N PRO A 108 -5.82 5.16 6.39
CA PRO A 108 -5.29 5.08 5.03
C PRO A 108 -5.95 6.04 4.03
N PHE A 109 -6.93 6.85 4.46
CA PHE A 109 -7.67 7.74 3.58
C PHE A 109 -7.58 9.22 3.98
N GLY A 110 -6.83 9.55 5.04
CA GLY A 110 -6.70 10.94 5.49
C GLY A 110 -6.07 11.86 4.44
N GLN A 111 -5.11 11.34 3.67
CA GLN A 111 -4.45 12.06 2.57
C GLN A 111 -4.89 11.60 1.18
N ALA A 112 -5.61 10.47 1.08
CA ALA A 112 -5.99 9.81 -0.17
C ALA A 112 -7.50 9.54 -0.20
N SER A 113 -8.29 10.51 -0.66
CA SER A 113 -9.75 10.32 -0.84
C SER A 113 -10.20 10.39 -2.30
N ALA A 114 -9.27 10.65 -3.23
CA ALA A 114 -9.58 10.78 -4.63
C ALA A 114 -9.82 9.42 -5.30
N LYS A 115 -10.85 9.36 -6.15
CA LYS A 115 -11.27 8.16 -6.88
C LYS A 115 -10.12 7.44 -7.58
N HIS A 116 -9.28 8.20 -8.29
CA HIS A 116 -8.14 7.71 -9.07
C HIS A 116 -6.99 7.13 -8.24
N ILE A 117 -6.99 7.36 -6.93
CA ILE A 117 -6.05 6.77 -5.97
C ILE A 117 -6.64 5.49 -5.37
N LEU A 118 -7.94 5.53 -5.03
CA LEU A 118 -8.62 4.42 -4.37
C LEU A 118 -8.87 3.24 -5.33
N ASP A 119 -9.38 3.49 -6.54
CA ASP A 119 -9.74 2.42 -7.48
C ASP A 119 -8.59 1.42 -7.69
N PRO A 120 -7.35 1.87 -7.97
CA PRO A 120 -6.21 0.97 -8.08
C PRO A 120 -5.93 0.13 -6.81
N ILE A 121 -6.07 0.72 -5.61
CA ILE A 121 -5.87 0.02 -4.32
C ILE A 121 -6.82 -1.16 -4.19
N PHE A 122 -8.12 -0.93 -4.37
CA PHE A 122 -9.12 -1.98 -4.21
C PHE A 122 -9.05 -3.04 -5.33
N GLU A 123 -8.69 -2.64 -6.56
CA GLU A 123 -8.52 -3.59 -7.66
C GLU A 123 -7.34 -4.54 -7.44
N ILE A 124 -6.19 -4.02 -6.99
CA ILE A 124 -5.04 -4.85 -6.66
C ILE A 124 -5.34 -5.73 -5.44
N ALA A 125 -5.99 -5.16 -4.42
CA ALA A 125 -6.38 -5.93 -3.24
C ALA A 125 -7.29 -7.11 -3.64
N SER A 126 -8.29 -6.87 -4.49
CA SER A 126 -9.16 -7.94 -5.00
C SER A 126 -8.39 -8.96 -5.85
N SER A 127 -7.46 -8.52 -6.70
CA SER A 127 -6.69 -9.41 -7.59
C SER A 127 -5.70 -10.30 -6.83
N LEU A 128 -5.19 -9.82 -5.69
CA LEU A 128 -4.21 -10.52 -4.85
C LEU A 128 -4.85 -11.22 -3.64
N ASN A 129 -6.19 -11.27 -3.56
CA ASN A 129 -6.96 -11.82 -2.44
C ASN A 129 -6.58 -11.18 -1.09
N PHE A 130 -6.46 -9.85 -1.06
CA PHE A 130 -6.31 -9.09 0.17
C PHE A 130 -7.67 -8.68 0.73
N GLN A 131 -7.87 -8.97 2.00
CA GLN A 131 -8.94 -8.38 2.80
C GLN A 131 -8.40 -7.12 3.46
N LEU A 132 -8.93 -5.96 3.07
CA LEU A 132 -8.57 -4.68 3.68
C LEU A 132 -9.44 -4.42 4.91
N ILE A 133 -8.79 -4.09 6.03
CA ILE A 133 -9.44 -3.58 7.24
C ILE A 133 -8.82 -2.23 7.54
N ALA A 134 -9.61 -1.18 7.42
CA ALA A 134 -9.18 0.19 7.63
C ALA A 134 -9.83 0.77 8.89
N PHE A 135 -9.02 1.35 9.75
CA PHE A 135 -9.45 2.19 10.87
C PHE A 135 -9.37 3.64 10.42
N ALA A 136 -10.46 4.40 10.58
CA ALA A 136 -10.49 5.81 10.21
C ALA A 136 -11.51 6.59 11.04
N PRO A 137 -11.21 7.85 11.42
CA PRO A 137 -12.18 8.79 11.95
C PRO A 137 -13.39 8.94 11.02
N PRO A 138 -14.62 9.08 11.56
CA PRO A 138 -15.84 9.24 10.77
C PRO A 138 -15.76 10.38 9.74
N GLU A 139 -15.03 11.45 10.05
CA GLU A 139 -14.88 12.65 9.22
C GLU A 139 -14.10 12.35 7.92
N ILE A 140 -13.23 11.34 7.94
CA ILE A 140 -12.42 10.92 6.81
C ILE A 140 -13.19 9.96 5.91
N VAL A 141 -14.17 9.22 6.45
CA VAL A 141 -14.96 8.21 5.72
C VAL A 141 -16.04 8.88 4.86
N LYS A 142 -15.60 9.51 3.77
CA LYS A 142 -16.47 10.10 2.73
C LYS A 142 -17.18 9.03 1.90
N ILE A 143 -18.18 9.47 1.13
CA ILE A 143 -18.98 8.61 0.23
C ILE A 143 -18.11 7.80 -0.74
N GLU A 144 -17.03 8.40 -1.26
CA GLU A 144 -16.05 7.71 -2.13
C GLU A 144 -15.49 6.45 -1.45
N ILE A 145 -15.00 6.58 -0.23
CA ILE A 145 -14.43 5.45 0.52
C ILE A 145 -15.54 4.49 0.92
N SER A 146 -16.69 5.03 1.33
CA SER A 146 -17.76 4.21 1.89
C SER A 146 -18.43 3.27 0.88
N LYS A 147 -18.32 3.57 -0.42
CA LYS A 147 -18.81 2.70 -1.51
C LYS A 147 -17.94 1.47 -1.73
N ARG A 148 -16.68 1.51 -1.30
CA ARG A 148 -15.66 0.49 -1.59
C ARG A 148 -15.51 -0.53 -0.46
N PHE A 149 -16.06 -0.25 0.72
CA PHE A 149 -16.20 -1.22 1.80
C PHE A 149 -17.65 -1.71 1.89
N PRO A 150 -17.89 -3.03 1.87
CA PRO A 150 -19.23 -3.57 2.03
C PRO A 150 -19.71 -3.56 3.49
N ILE A 151 -18.78 -3.51 4.45
CA ILE A 151 -19.04 -3.62 5.89
C ILE A 151 -18.44 -2.41 6.58
N PHE A 152 -19.24 -1.75 7.44
CA PHE A 152 -18.78 -0.67 8.32
C PHE A 152 -19.03 -1.05 9.77
N TRP A 153 -18.00 -0.87 10.59
CA TRP A 153 -18.10 -0.91 12.04
C TRP A 153 -17.98 0.51 12.55
N GLU A 154 -19.09 1.07 13.00
CA GLU A 154 -19.11 2.38 13.64
C GLU A 154 -18.89 2.19 15.15
N LEU A 155 -17.83 2.80 15.67
CA LEU A 155 -17.52 2.82 17.10
C LEU A 155 -17.81 4.20 17.65
N ARG A 156 -18.58 4.28 18.74
CA ARG A 156 -18.89 5.54 19.44
C ARG A 156 -18.46 5.41 20.88
N ILE A 157 -17.93 6.50 21.42
CA ILE A 157 -17.62 6.61 22.85
C ILE A 157 -18.75 7.42 23.47
N GLU A 158 -19.52 6.80 24.34
CA GLU A 158 -20.64 7.42 25.07
C GLU A 158 -20.24 7.59 26.54
N SER A 159 -20.41 8.80 27.08
CA SER A 159 -20.17 9.08 28.51
C SER A 159 -21.38 8.67 29.32
N ILE A 160 -21.17 7.88 30.38
CA ILE A 160 -22.21 7.60 31.36
C ILE A 160 -22.12 8.69 32.43
N GLU A 161 -23.19 9.49 32.55
CA GLU A 161 -23.27 10.63 33.49
C GLU A 161 -23.00 10.25 34.95
N SER A 162 -23.17 8.98 35.33
CA SER A 162 -23.15 8.57 36.72
C SER A 162 -21.78 8.15 37.29
N ASN A 163 -20.69 8.03 36.50
CA ASN A 163 -19.46 7.43 37.04
C ASN A 163 -18.12 7.80 36.37
N TYR A 164 -18.02 8.90 35.61
CA TYR A 164 -16.82 9.21 34.79
C TYR A 164 -16.38 8.04 33.89
N SER A 165 -17.28 7.08 33.64
CA SER A 165 -17.03 5.91 32.83
C SER A 165 -17.51 6.20 31.41
N SER A 166 -16.66 5.85 30.45
CA SER A 166 -17.01 5.91 29.03
C SER A 166 -17.25 4.48 28.55
N VAL A 167 -18.34 4.26 27.82
CA VAL A 167 -18.63 2.98 27.18
C VAL A 167 -18.43 3.12 25.68
N VAL A 168 -17.77 2.12 25.09
CA VAL A 168 -17.68 2.01 23.64
C VAL A 168 -18.90 1.26 23.15
N THR A 169 -19.80 1.95 22.45
CA THR A 169 -20.90 1.35 21.73
C THR A 169 -20.46 1.07 20.29
N SER A 170 -20.97 -0.02 19.70
CA SER A 170 -20.65 -0.39 18.32
C SER A 170 -21.91 -0.63 17.51
N ARG A 171 -21.90 -0.24 16.24
CA ARG A 171 -22.96 -0.49 15.28
C ARG A 171 -22.38 -1.11 14.02
N LEU A 172 -22.87 -2.30 13.67
CA LEU A 172 -22.52 -3.00 12.45
C LEU A 172 -23.48 -2.62 11.32
N ILE A 173 -22.93 -2.12 10.23
CA ILE A 173 -23.68 -1.71 9.03
C ILE A 173 -23.20 -2.57 7.86
N HIS A 174 -24.16 -3.22 7.19
CA HIS A 174 -23.91 -4.07 6.02
C HIS A 174 -24.41 -3.38 4.74
N GLY A 175 -23.79 -3.67 3.60
CA GLY A 175 -24.33 -3.37 2.27
C GLY A 175 -23.76 -2.15 1.56
N GLY A 176 -22.71 -1.51 2.12
CA GLY A 176 -22.15 -0.26 1.60
C GLY A 176 -23.15 0.91 1.69
N ARG A 177 -22.68 2.17 1.67
CA ARG A 177 -23.62 3.30 1.45
C ARG A 177 -24.05 3.29 -0.02
N LYS A 178 -25.24 2.73 -0.30
CA LYS A 178 -25.94 2.96 -1.57
C LYS A 178 -26.42 4.41 -1.58
N ILE A 179 -26.26 5.11 -2.70
CA ILE A 179 -26.98 6.37 -2.92
C ILE A 179 -28.46 5.96 -2.85
N LEU A 180 -29.20 6.47 -1.88
CA LEU A 180 -30.63 6.65 -2.08
C LEU A 180 -30.69 7.60 -3.27
N THR A 181 -30.97 7.08 -4.46
CA THR A 181 -31.50 7.94 -5.52
C THR A 181 -32.66 8.64 -4.86
N GLU A 182 -32.55 9.96 -4.70
CA GLU A 182 -33.64 10.76 -4.19
C GLU A 182 -34.84 10.43 -5.08
N ASP A 183 -35.81 9.72 -4.51
CA ASP A 183 -37.16 9.63 -5.02
C ASP A 183 -37.69 11.07 -4.95
N TYR A 184 -37.43 11.84 -6.00
CA TYR A 184 -38.26 12.96 -6.37
C TYR A 184 -39.27 12.45 -7.37
N GLU A 185 -40.54 12.59 -6.97
CA GLU A 185 -41.77 12.37 -7.75
C GLU A 185 -41.69 12.86 -9.20
#